data_AF-A0A535T4V1-F1
#
_entry.id   AF-A0A535T4V1-F1
#
_cell.length_a   1.000
_cell.length_b   1.000
_cell.length_c   1.000
_cell.angle_alpha   90.00
_cell.angle_beta   90.00
_cell.angle_gamma   90.00
#
_symmetry.space_group_name_H-M   'P 1'
#
loop_
_entity.id
_entity.type
_entity.pdbx_description
1 polymer ?
#
loop_
_entity_poly.entity_id
_entity_poly.type
_entity_poly.pdbx_seq_one_letter_code
_entity_poly.pdbx_strand_id
1 'polypeptide(L)'
;MSLDRYVTHGVLLLVAAVISGYAFSVQLAPRAGALDAAAAGPVTVGGDAWYGRDSSIIKPVYIPTAALPNRAPLIYTVAAGDTLESIAKDLKIPFREITWSNPGLRLPLKTGQVLRIPPVGVSGFVVVVRKGDTLASLASAHGVDPMAIVDFNRIRGQLTPGAMLVVPVDPALGPNLSNGVIADPMAPARFMCPIPGAQIIQKFGPTSFAVEPSYDGYLHFHTGVDLLAGYGTPIDA
;
A
#
# COMPACT_ATOMS: atom_id res chain seq x y z
N MET A 1 69.44 16.13 20.60
CA MET A 1 68.42 15.90 21.65
C MET A 1 67.25 15.18 21.00
N SER A 2 67.23 13.85 21.07
CA SER A 2 66.09 13.05 20.60
C SER A 2 65.02 13.04 21.69
N LEU A 3 63.91 13.74 21.48
CA LEU A 3 62.75 13.56 22.36
C LEU A 3 62.25 12.12 22.20
N ASP A 4 62.10 11.42 23.32
CA ASP A 4 61.62 10.04 23.36
C ASP A 4 60.24 9.93 22.68
N ARG A 5 60.09 8.92 21.80
CA ARG A 5 58.84 8.64 21.06
C ARG A 5 57.63 8.44 21.98
N TYR A 6 57.87 8.05 23.23
CA TYR A 6 56.83 7.88 24.25
C TYR A 6 56.29 9.21 24.77
N VAL A 7 57.12 10.25 24.83
CA VAL A 7 56.70 11.59 25.29
C VAL A 7 55.81 12.25 24.23
N THR A 8 56.15 12.09 22.95
CA THR A 8 55.34 12.61 21.84
C THR A 8 54.00 11.88 21.70
N HIS A 9 53.95 10.56 21.92
CA HIS A 9 52.69 9.82 21.95
C HIS A 9 51.82 10.18 23.16
N GLY A 10 52.42 10.38 24.34
CA GLY A 10 51.69 10.77 25.55
C GLY A 10 51.00 12.13 25.39
N VAL A 11 51.68 13.11 24.79
CA VAL A 11 51.10 14.44 24.51
C VAL A 11 49.95 14.34 23.52
N LEU A 12 50.08 13.52 22.47
CA LEU A 12 49.04 13.39 21.45
C LEU A 12 47.78 12.71 21.99
N LEU A 13 47.94 11.71 22.87
CA LEU A 13 46.83 11.09 23.59
C LEU A 13 46.12 12.06 24.54
N LEU A 14 46.87 12.92 25.22
CA LEU A 14 46.30 13.92 26.13
C LEU A 14 45.50 14.97 25.35
N VAL A 15 46.02 15.45 24.21
CA VAL A 15 45.29 16.34 23.31
C VAL A 15 44.03 15.68 22.75
N ALA A 16 44.09 14.41 22.33
CA ALA A 16 42.92 13.68 21.85
C ALA A 16 41.85 13.49 22.95
N ALA A 17 42.25 13.22 24.20
CA ALA A 17 41.33 13.10 25.32
C ALA A 17 40.64 14.43 25.66
N VAL A 18 41.36 15.56 25.54
CA VAL A 18 40.80 16.90 25.75
C VAL A 18 39.81 17.28 24.64
N ILE A 19 40.10 16.91 23.38
CA ILE A 19 39.20 17.16 22.25
C ILE A 19 37.95 16.26 22.30
N SER A 20 38.10 15.02 22.78
CA SER A 20 37.00 14.04 22.84
C SER A 20 36.11 14.20 24.09
N GLY A 21 36.53 15.01 25.06
CA GLY A 21 36.00 15.04 26.42
C GLY A 21 35.11 16.23 26.76
N TYR A 22 34.29 16.79 25.86
CA TYR A 22 33.23 17.73 26.25
C TYR A 22 31.99 17.62 25.34
N ALA A 23 31.19 16.57 25.55
CA ALA A 23 29.76 16.61 25.23
C ALA A 23 28.99 16.59 26.56
N PHE A 24 28.77 17.77 27.15
CA PHE A 24 27.80 17.91 28.23
C PHE A 24 26.40 17.65 27.64
N SER A 25 25.88 16.45 27.87
CA SER A 25 24.46 16.16 27.68
C SER A 25 23.69 16.73 28.86
N VAL A 26 23.28 17.99 28.75
CA VAL A 26 22.27 18.53 29.67
C VAL A 26 20.94 17.90 29.28
N GLN A 27 20.51 16.86 30.00
CA GLN A 27 19.12 16.38 29.94
C GLN A 27 18.22 17.43 30.61
N LEU A 28 17.81 18.43 29.84
CA LEU A 28 16.67 19.27 30.19
C LEU A 28 15.41 18.44 29.97
N ALA A 29 14.69 18.14 31.05
CA ALA A 29 13.37 17.53 30.99
C ALA A 29 12.47 18.38 30.05
N PRO A 30 11.73 17.76 29.12
CA PRO A 30 10.87 18.50 28.21
C PRO A 30 9.79 19.20 29.02
N ARG A 31 9.85 20.54 29.07
CA ARG A 31 8.78 21.34 29.67
C ARG A 31 7.64 21.38 28.64
N ALA A 32 6.57 20.64 28.91
CA ALA A 32 5.34 20.69 28.14
C ALA A 32 4.63 22.04 28.38
N GLY A 33 5.07 23.07 27.66
CA GLY A 33 4.41 24.37 27.59
C GLY A 33 4.33 24.80 26.13
N ALA A 34 3.22 25.43 25.74
CA ALA A 34 3.08 26.01 24.42
C ALA A 34 4.15 27.09 24.22
N LEU A 35 4.95 26.96 23.16
CA LEU A 35 5.92 27.96 22.75
C LEU A 35 5.23 28.93 21.78
N ASP A 36 5.17 30.21 22.14
CA ASP A 36 4.61 31.25 21.27
C ASP A 36 5.45 31.39 19.99
N ALA A 37 4.80 31.21 18.84
CA ALA A 37 5.41 31.29 17.51
C ALA A 37 5.97 32.70 17.16
N ALA A 38 5.73 33.71 18.01
CA ALA A 38 6.16 35.08 17.79
C ALA A 38 7.67 35.33 18.01
N ALA A 39 8.45 34.33 18.48
CA ALA A 39 9.87 34.51 18.77
C ALA A 39 10.82 34.24 17.58
N ALA A 40 10.31 33.80 16.43
CA ALA A 40 11.11 33.54 15.22
C ALA A 40 11.13 34.78 14.30
N GLY A 41 12.08 35.69 14.52
CA GLY A 41 12.41 36.73 13.54
C GLY A 41 13.36 36.18 12.47
N PRO A 42 13.18 36.51 11.17
CA PRO A 42 14.11 36.08 10.14
C PRO A 42 15.44 36.85 10.25
N VAL A 43 16.53 36.13 10.52
CA VAL A 43 17.89 36.64 10.34
C VAL A 43 18.50 35.88 9.17
N THR A 44 18.56 36.54 8.00
CA THR A 44 19.25 36.02 6.81
C THR A 44 20.75 36.25 6.93
N VAL A 45 21.50 35.20 7.28
CA VAL A 45 22.93 35.10 6.94
C VAL A 45 23.24 33.64 6.56
N GLY A 46 23.40 33.41 5.25
CA GLY A 46 24.19 32.32 4.65
C GLY A 46 24.14 30.93 5.29
N GLY A 47 23.00 30.25 5.20
CA GLY A 47 22.87 28.83 5.54
C GLY A 47 21.45 28.47 5.99
N ASP A 48 20.99 27.29 5.62
CA ASP A 48 19.64 26.72 5.87
C ASP A 48 19.34 26.40 7.36
N ALA A 49 20.16 26.94 8.27
CA ALA A 49 20.00 26.81 9.72
C ALA A 49 19.34 28.05 10.32
N TRP A 50 18.15 27.87 10.87
CA TRP A 50 17.46 28.87 11.67
C TRP A 50 17.91 28.72 13.12
N TYR A 51 18.64 29.72 13.64
CA TYR A 51 19.05 29.77 15.03
C TYR A 51 17.97 30.47 15.86
N GLY A 52 17.48 29.79 16.90
CA GLY A 52 16.69 30.44 17.95
C GLY A 52 17.54 31.44 18.75
N ARG A 53 16.88 32.32 19.52
CA ARG A 53 17.53 33.33 20.38
C ARG A 53 18.59 32.73 21.33
N ASP A 54 18.44 31.45 21.69
CA ASP A 54 19.28 30.74 22.65
C ASP A 54 20.26 29.74 22.00
N SER A 55 20.66 29.97 20.75
CA SER A 55 21.56 29.07 19.99
C SER A 55 21.00 27.65 19.75
N SER A 56 19.70 27.45 19.98
CA SER A 56 19.03 26.21 19.63
C SER A 56 18.82 26.14 18.12
N ILE A 57 19.31 25.06 17.51
CA ILE A 57 18.98 24.72 16.12
C ILE A 57 17.53 24.27 16.12
N ILE A 58 16.64 25.11 15.59
CA ILE A 58 15.25 24.73 15.40
C ILE A 58 15.18 24.06 14.03
N LYS A 59 14.93 22.74 14.01
CA LYS A 59 14.59 22.07 12.76
C LYS A 59 13.31 22.71 12.23
N PRO A 60 13.32 23.31 11.02
CA PRO A 60 12.11 23.88 10.47
C PRO A 60 11.04 22.79 10.37
N VAL A 61 9.85 23.08 10.89
CA VAL A 61 8.69 22.20 10.71
C VAL A 61 8.34 22.23 9.24
N TYR A 62 8.60 21.12 8.54
CA TYR A 62 8.22 20.99 7.15
C TYR A 62 6.69 20.95 7.06
N ILE A 63 6.10 22.04 6.57
CA ILE A 63 4.69 22.08 6.21
C ILE A 63 4.64 21.79 4.70
N PRO A 64 4.13 20.62 4.28
CA PRO A 64 3.98 20.34 2.86
C PRO A 64 3.05 21.36 2.20
N THR A 65 3.53 22.06 1.17
CA THR A 65 2.72 23.02 0.38
C THR A 65 1.80 22.33 -0.62
N ALA A 66 1.99 21.02 -0.86
CA ALA A 66 1.11 20.22 -1.70
C ALA A 66 -0.25 20.00 -1.03
N ALA A 67 -1.33 19.99 -1.82
CA ALA A 67 -2.65 19.64 -1.33
C ALA A 67 -2.61 18.26 -0.66
N LEU A 68 -3.28 18.13 0.50
CA LEU A 68 -3.37 16.84 1.18
C LEU A 68 -4.00 15.81 0.23
N PRO A 69 -3.46 14.58 0.18
CA PRO A 69 -4.02 13.53 -0.65
C PRO A 69 -5.48 13.27 -0.25
N ASN A 70 -6.37 13.20 -1.24
CA ASN A 70 -7.76 12.88 -1.01
C ASN A 70 -7.88 11.43 -0.49
N ARG A 71 -8.58 11.24 0.62
CA ARG A 71 -8.80 9.94 1.26
C ARG A 71 -10.20 9.39 1.05
N ALA A 72 -11.05 10.14 0.34
CA ALA A 72 -12.42 9.72 0.08
C ALA A 72 -12.47 8.65 -1.01
N PRO A 73 -13.32 7.62 -0.85
CA PRO A 73 -13.65 6.69 -1.93
C PRO A 73 -14.09 7.42 -3.20
N LEU A 74 -13.69 6.90 -4.36
CA LEU A 74 -14.20 7.33 -5.66
C LEU A 74 -15.37 6.44 -6.09
N ILE A 75 -16.35 7.08 -6.74
CA ILE A 75 -17.42 6.38 -7.45
C ILE A 75 -17.18 6.56 -8.94
N TYR A 76 -17.01 5.45 -9.64
CA TYR A 76 -16.77 5.42 -11.07
C TYR A 76 -17.94 4.78 -11.78
N THR A 77 -18.40 5.40 -12.86
CA THR A 77 -19.47 4.84 -13.71
C THR A 77 -18.82 4.32 -14.98
N VAL A 78 -18.98 3.01 -15.22
CA VAL A 78 -18.41 2.30 -16.37
C VAL A 78 -18.92 2.90 -17.68
N ALA A 79 -18.01 3.34 -18.55
CA ALA A 79 -18.27 3.83 -19.88
C ALA A 79 -18.34 2.69 -20.91
N ALA A 80 -18.70 3.02 -22.15
CA ALA A 80 -18.71 2.05 -23.24
C ALA A 80 -17.26 1.69 -23.62
N GLY A 81 -16.95 0.39 -23.65
CA GLY A 81 -15.62 -0.13 -23.99
C GLY A 81 -14.66 -0.29 -22.79
N ASP A 82 -15.09 0.13 -21.59
CA ASP A 82 -14.29 -0.06 -20.39
C ASP A 82 -14.15 -1.54 -20.03
N THR A 83 -12.90 -1.96 -19.81
CA THR A 83 -12.57 -3.20 -19.10
C THR A 83 -12.01 -2.91 -17.72
N LEU A 84 -12.03 -3.90 -16.84
CA LEU A 84 -11.46 -3.77 -15.50
C LEU A 84 -9.97 -3.38 -15.56
N GLU A 85 -9.22 -3.95 -16.50
CA GLU A 85 -7.80 -3.67 -16.74
C GLU A 85 -7.59 -2.23 -17.23
N SER A 86 -8.43 -1.76 -18.16
CA SER A 86 -8.31 -0.39 -18.68
C SER A 86 -8.54 0.65 -17.58
N ILE A 87 -9.58 0.48 -16.76
CA ILE A 87 -9.88 1.36 -15.62
C ILE A 87 -8.74 1.33 -14.60
N ALA A 88 -8.25 0.14 -14.24
CA ALA A 88 -7.15 -0.03 -13.30
C ALA A 88 -5.87 0.66 -13.78
N LYS A 89 -5.53 0.50 -15.05
CA LYS A 89 -4.36 1.12 -15.68
C LYS A 89 -4.47 2.65 -15.68
N ASP A 90 -5.62 3.20 -16.05
CA ASP A 90 -5.83 4.64 -16.14
C ASP A 90 -5.78 5.31 -14.76
N LEU A 91 -6.38 4.67 -13.77
CA LEU A 91 -6.36 5.13 -12.38
C LEU A 91 -5.06 4.79 -11.64
N LYS A 92 -4.17 4.02 -12.26
CA LYS A 92 -2.90 3.54 -11.68
C LYS A 92 -3.10 2.84 -10.34
N ILE A 93 -4.17 2.05 -10.24
CA ILE A 93 -4.47 1.19 -9.10
C ILE A 93 -4.51 -0.25 -9.58
N PRO A 94 -4.12 -1.23 -8.76
CA PRO A 94 -4.21 -2.62 -9.16
C PRO A 94 -5.69 -3.04 -9.24
N PHE A 95 -6.07 -3.79 -10.28
CA PHE A 95 -7.46 -4.18 -10.51
C PHE A 95 -8.07 -4.94 -9.32
N ARG A 96 -7.25 -5.65 -8.53
CA ARG A 96 -7.67 -6.35 -7.31
C ARG A 96 -8.30 -5.42 -6.27
N GLU A 97 -7.86 -4.17 -6.20
CA GLU A 97 -8.40 -3.19 -5.25
C GLU A 97 -9.80 -2.71 -5.68
N ILE A 98 -10.06 -2.69 -6.99
CA ILE A 98 -11.39 -2.45 -7.55
C ILE A 98 -12.31 -3.63 -7.24
N THR A 99 -11.85 -4.87 -7.43
CA THR A 99 -12.68 -6.06 -7.18
C THR A 99 -12.96 -6.25 -5.69
N TRP A 100 -12.00 -6.03 -4.80
CA TRP A 100 -12.24 -5.99 -3.34
C TRP A 100 -13.27 -4.96 -2.92
N SER A 101 -13.27 -3.80 -3.56
CA SER A 101 -14.22 -2.72 -3.28
C SER A 101 -15.63 -3.01 -3.80
N ASN A 102 -15.79 -4.00 -4.70
CA ASN A 102 -17.05 -4.35 -5.35
C ASN A 102 -17.33 -5.85 -5.19
N PRO A 103 -17.61 -6.33 -3.96
CA PRO A 103 -17.93 -7.72 -3.74
C PRO A 103 -19.15 -8.15 -4.58
N GLY A 104 -18.99 -9.23 -5.35
CA GLY A 104 -20.01 -9.71 -6.28
C GLY A 104 -19.98 -9.09 -7.68
N LEU A 105 -18.93 -8.31 -8.00
CA LEU A 105 -18.67 -7.83 -9.36
C LEU A 105 -18.64 -9.01 -10.34
N ARG A 106 -19.38 -8.88 -11.44
CA ARG A 106 -19.39 -9.85 -12.55
C ARG A 106 -18.77 -9.22 -13.77
N LEU A 107 -17.97 -10.01 -14.48
CA LEU A 107 -17.40 -9.65 -15.78
C LEU A 107 -18.22 -10.31 -16.90
N PRO A 108 -18.25 -9.73 -18.11
CA PRO A 108 -17.68 -8.42 -18.47
C PRO A 108 -18.46 -7.26 -17.80
N LEU A 109 -17.79 -6.11 -17.66
CA LEU A 109 -18.42 -4.91 -17.09
C LEU A 109 -19.55 -4.41 -18.00
N LYS A 110 -20.62 -3.91 -17.38
CA LYS A 110 -21.75 -3.33 -18.12
C LYS A 110 -21.63 -1.80 -18.12
N THR A 111 -21.83 -1.18 -19.27
CA THR A 111 -21.92 0.28 -19.36
C THR A 111 -23.00 0.81 -18.41
N GLY A 112 -22.70 1.88 -17.66
CA GLY A 112 -23.55 2.44 -16.62
C GLY A 112 -23.42 1.75 -15.25
N GLN A 113 -22.66 0.65 -15.15
CA GLN A 113 -22.40 0.01 -13.86
C GLN A 113 -21.58 0.93 -12.95
N VAL A 114 -21.93 0.97 -11.67
CA VAL A 114 -21.26 1.81 -10.67
C VAL A 114 -20.25 0.98 -9.90
N LEU A 115 -18.99 1.41 -9.94
CA LEU A 115 -17.87 0.81 -9.22
C LEU A 115 -17.41 1.73 -8.09
N ARG A 116 -17.14 1.13 -6.94
CA ARG A 116 -16.46 1.76 -5.80
C ARG A 116 -14.97 1.58 -5.98
N ILE A 117 -14.20 2.65 -5.83
CA ILE A 117 -12.77 2.65 -6.08
C ILE A 117 -12.06 3.31 -4.90
N PRO A 118 -10.98 2.72 -4.36
CA PRO A 118 -10.22 3.35 -3.30
C PRO A 118 -9.48 4.60 -3.81
N PRO A 119 -9.04 5.49 -2.90
CA PRO A 119 -8.26 6.66 -3.28
C PRO A 119 -6.91 6.26 -3.90
N VAL A 120 -6.50 7.00 -4.94
CA VAL A 120 -5.21 6.76 -5.62
C VAL A 120 -4.05 6.95 -4.65
N GLY A 121 -3.09 6.03 -4.68
CA GLY A 121 -1.89 6.06 -3.83
C GLY A 121 -2.10 5.48 -2.44
N VAL A 122 -3.25 4.86 -2.17
CA VAL A 122 -3.53 4.14 -0.93
C VAL A 122 -3.84 2.69 -1.26
N SER A 123 -2.99 1.79 -0.76
CA SER A 123 -3.23 0.35 -0.85
C SER A 123 -4.40 -0.03 0.05
N GLY A 124 -5.54 -0.38 -0.54
CA GLY A 124 -6.74 -0.65 0.22
C GLY A 124 -7.96 -0.92 -0.64
N PHE A 125 -9.12 -0.99 0.00
CA PHE A 125 -10.39 -1.18 -0.69
C PHE A 125 -11.53 -0.49 0.06
N VAL A 126 -12.67 -0.35 -0.59
CA VAL A 126 -13.83 0.36 -0.05
C VAL A 126 -14.85 -0.64 0.49
N VAL A 127 -15.28 -0.45 1.73
CA VAL A 127 -16.40 -1.19 2.34
C VAL A 127 -17.57 -0.26 2.60
N VAL A 128 -18.79 -0.78 2.43
CA VAL A 128 -20.02 -0.09 2.82
C VAL A 128 -20.50 -0.66 4.14
N VAL A 129 -20.57 0.19 5.17
CA VAL A 129 -21.04 -0.17 6.50
C VAL A 129 -22.50 -0.64 6.41
N ARG A 130 -22.78 -1.84 6.92
CA ARG A 130 -24.14 -2.40 7.02
C ARG A 130 -24.70 -2.17 8.41
N LYS A 131 -26.02 -2.35 8.54
CA LYS A 131 -26.68 -2.31 9.84
C LYS A 131 -26.13 -3.44 10.73
N GLY A 132 -25.59 -3.07 11.89
CA GLY A 132 -24.98 -4.01 12.83
C GLY A 132 -23.47 -4.16 12.70
N ASP A 133 -22.85 -3.56 11.68
CA ASP A 133 -21.39 -3.55 11.56
C ASP A 133 -20.77 -2.70 12.68
N THR A 134 -19.68 -3.21 13.24
CA THR A 134 -18.83 -2.50 14.19
C THR A 134 -17.42 -2.39 13.61
N LEU A 135 -16.61 -1.46 14.14
CA LEU A 135 -15.20 -1.38 13.76
C LEU A 135 -14.48 -2.70 14.02
N ALA A 136 -14.77 -3.36 15.14
CA ALA A 136 -14.18 -4.64 15.51
C ALA A 136 -14.58 -5.76 14.52
N SER A 137 -15.86 -5.84 14.13
CA SER A 137 -16.31 -6.88 13.19
C SER A 137 -15.77 -6.66 11.78
N LEU A 138 -15.71 -5.41 11.31
CA LEU A 138 -15.12 -5.08 10.00
C LEU A 138 -13.62 -5.36 9.98
N ALA A 139 -12.90 -4.93 11.02
CA ALA A 139 -11.47 -5.17 11.15
C ALA A 139 -11.15 -6.66 11.19
N SER A 140 -11.90 -7.44 11.98
CA SER A 140 -11.73 -8.89 12.09
C SER A 140 -12.05 -9.62 10.78
N ALA A 141 -13.10 -9.21 10.06
CA ALA A 141 -13.48 -9.82 8.78
C ALA A 141 -12.41 -9.66 7.69
N HIS A 142 -11.61 -8.59 7.78
CA HIS A 142 -10.59 -8.23 6.79
C HIS A 142 -9.15 -8.36 7.31
N GLY A 143 -8.98 -8.85 8.55
CA GLY A 143 -7.67 -9.11 9.16
C GLY A 143 -6.80 -7.87 9.26
N VAL A 144 -7.42 -6.71 9.54
CA VAL A 144 -6.74 -5.42 9.70
C VAL A 144 -6.87 -4.90 11.14
N ASP A 145 -6.00 -3.98 11.53
CA ASP A 145 -6.12 -3.27 12.80
C ASP A 145 -7.34 -2.32 12.77
N PRO A 146 -8.28 -2.40 13.74
CA PRO A 146 -9.37 -1.44 13.87
C PRO A 146 -8.90 0.02 13.89
N MET A 147 -7.76 0.30 14.51
CA MET A 147 -7.20 1.67 14.59
C MET A 147 -6.75 2.18 13.22
N ALA A 148 -6.23 1.31 12.36
CA ALA A 148 -5.87 1.70 10.99
C ALA A 148 -7.09 2.19 10.19
N ILE A 149 -8.26 1.55 10.37
CA ILE A 149 -9.52 2.01 9.76
C ILE A 149 -9.92 3.37 10.35
N VAL A 150 -9.87 3.53 11.68
CA VAL A 150 -10.25 4.77 12.36
C VAL A 150 -9.38 5.94 11.92
N ASP A 151 -8.07 5.77 11.95
CA ASP A 151 -7.09 6.82 11.65
C ASP A 151 -7.16 7.23 10.18
N PHE A 152 -7.30 6.25 9.27
CA PHE A 152 -7.37 6.54 7.86
C PHE A 152 -8.65 7.32 7.50
N ASN A 153 -9.80 6.89 8.02
CA ASN A 153 -11.10 7.47 7.72
C ASN A 153 -11.49 8.64 8.65
N ARG A 154 -10.65 9.00 9.62
CA ARG A 154 -10.88 10.07 10.62
C ARG A 154 -12.19 9.88 11.39
N ILE A 155 -12.48 8.65 11.78
CA ILE A 155 -13.72 8.30 12.48
C ILE A 155 -13.63 8.82 13.92
N ARG A 156 -14.60 9.63 14.35
CA ARG A 156 -14.66 10.21 15.70
C ARG A 156 -15.82 9.69 16.56
N GLY A 157 -16.60 8.74 16.03
CA GLY A 157 -17.82 8.26 16.68
C GLY A 157 -18.27 6.92 16.13
N GLN A 158 -19.55 6.62 16.30
CA GLN A 158 -20.14 5.36 15.82
C GLN A 158 -20.18 5.29 14.29
N LEU A 159 -20.10 4.06 13.76
CA LEU A 159 -20.25 3.82 12.34
C LEU A 159 -21.69 4.09 11.92
N THR A 160 -21.85 4.81 10.81
CA THR A 160 -23.16 5.09 10.22
C THR A 160 -23.43 4.06 9.11
N PRO A 161 -24.52 3.29 9.16
CA PRO A 161 -24.92 2.41 8.07
C PRO A 161 -25.01 3.17 6.74
N GLY A 162 -24.47 2.58 5.67
CA GLY A 162 -24.35 3.19 4.35
C GLY A 162 -23.07 4.02 4.15
N ALA A 163 -22.31 4.31 5.20
CA ALA A 163 -21.03 5.01 5.07
C ALA A 163 -20.03 4.15 4.28
N MET A 164 -19.28 4.79 3.39
CA MET A 164 -18.17 4.17 2.67
C MET A 164 -16.89 4.42 3.43
N LEU A 165 -16.20 3.35 3.80
CA LEU A 165 -14.93 3.41 4.52
C LEU A 165 -13.84 2.81 3.64
N VAL A 166 -12.66 3.41 3.66
CA VAL A 166 -11.46 2.83 3.04
C VAL A 166 -10.76 1.98 4.08
N VAL A 167 -10.55 0.71 3.76
CA VAL A 167 -9.79 -0.22 4.60
C VAL A 167 -8.38 -0.32 4.03
N PRO A 168 -7.36 0.28 4.69
CA PRO A 168 -5.99 0.15 4.25
C PRO A 168 -5.48 -1.27 4.49
N VAL A 169 -4.74 -1.82 3.53
CA VAL A 169 -4.17 -3.17 3.58
C VAL A 169 -2.72 -3.16 3.13
N ASP A 170 -1.99 -4.22 3.48
CA ASP A 170 -0.68 -4.46 2.91
C ASP A 170 -0.83 -4.70 1.39
N PRO A 171 -0.15 -3.95 0.52
CA PRO A 171 -0.27 -4.11 -0.93
C PRO A 171 0.16 -5.48 -1.45
N ALA A 172 1.05 -6.20 -0.74
CA ALA A 172 1.53 -7.51 -1.12
C ALA A 172 0.59 -8.63 -0.65
N LEU A 173 -0.02 -8.47 0.54
CA LEU A 173 -0.85 -9.50 1.16
C LEU A 173 -2.36 -9.28 0.96
N GLY A 174 -2.80 -8.06 0.68
CA GLY A 174 -4.23 -7.74 0.61
C GLY A 174 -4.94 -7.83 1.96
N PRO A 175 -6.28 -7.86 1.98
CA PRO A 175 -7.03 -8.17 3.19
C PRO A 175 -6.72 -9.60 3.65
N ASN A 176 -6.54 -9.85 4.94
CA ASN A 176 -6.47 -11.22 5.45
C ASN A 176 -7.88 -11.65 5.83
N LEU A 177 -8.47 -12.61 5.13
CA LEU A 177 -9.75 -13.14 5.57
C LEU A 177 -9.54 -13.83 6.93
N SER A 178 -10.57 -13.82 7.77
CA SER A 178 -10.55 -14.35 9.15
C SER A 178 -10.12 -15.82 9.29
N ASN A 179 -9.93 -16.54 8.18
CA ASN A 179 -9.39 -17.90 8.10
C ASN A 179 -7.85 -17.94 7.87
N GLY A 180 -7.16 -16.80 7.89
CA GLY A 180 -5.70 -16.73 7.64
C GLY A 180 -5.32 -16.88 6.17
N VAL A 181 -6.29 -16.85 5.25
CA VAL A 181 -6.07 -16.87 3.81
C VAL A 181 -6.02 -15.45 3.29
N ILE A 182 -4.99 -15.14 2.49
CA ILE A 182 -4.91 -13.89 1.71
C ILE A 182 -6.20 -13.76 0.89
N ALA A 183 -6.93 -12.67 1.09
CA ALA A 183 -8.10 -12.32 0.30
C ALA A 183 -7.63 -11.89 -1.07
N ASP A 184 -7.14 -12.78 -1.91
CA ASP A 184 -7.13 -12.52 -3.33
C ASP A 184 -8.58 -12.74 -3.80
N PRO A 185 -9.26 -11.76 -4.45
CA PRO A 185 -10.59 -12.00 -4.98
C PRO A 185 -10.54 -13.05 -6.10
N MET A 186 -9.33 -13.38 -6.57
CA MET A 186 -8.98 -14.58 -7.30
C MET A 186 -7.86 -15.30 -6.56
N ALA A 187 -8.13 -16.04 -5.47
CA ALA A 187 -7.17 -16.91 -4.77
C ALA A 187 -5.99 -17.29 -5.70
N PRO A 188 -4.71 -17.00 -5.37
CA PRO A 188 -3.63 -17.29 -6.31
C PRO A 188 -3.77 -18.75 -6.73
N ALA A 189 -3.99 -18.99 -8.03
CA ALA A 189 -4.36 -20.29 -8.63
C ALA A 189 -5.85 -20.69 -8.76
N ARG A 190 -6.84 -19.82 -8.53
CA ARG A 190 -8.19 -20.02 -9.11
C ARG A 190 -8.20 -19.54 -10.55
N PHE A 191 -7.72 -20.40 -11.44
CA PHE A 191 -8.16 -20.38 -12.83
C PHE A 191 -9.70 -20.46 -12.83
N MET A 192 -10.38 -19.39 -13.23
CA MET A 192 -11.78 -19.51 -13.62
C MET A 192 -11.76 -20.15 -15.01
N CYS A 193 -12.20 -21.41 -15.07
CA CYS A 193 -12.39 -22.06 -16.35
C CYS A 193 -13.39 -21.20 -17.15
N PRO A 194 -13.02 -20.68 -18.34
CA PRO A 194 -13.88 -19.82 -19.14
C PRO A 194 -15.14 -20.55 -19.65
N ILE A 195 -15.16 -21.88 -19.51
CA ILE A 195 -16.34 -22.71 -19.74
C ILE A 195 -16.67 -23.42 -18.42
N PRO A 196 -17.67 -22.96 -17.65
CA PRO A 196 -18.01 -23.54 -16.36
C PRO A 196 -18.29 -25.05 -16.45
N GLY A 197 -17.53 -25.85 -15.70
CA GLY A 197 -17.67 -27.31 -15.68
C GLY A 197 -17.02 -28.06 -16.85
N ALA A 198 -16.34 -27.37 -17.77
CA ALA A 198 -15.60 -28.04 -18.84
C ALA A 198 -14.44 -28.87 -18.28
N GLN A 199 -14.28 -30.06 -18.85
CA GLN A 199 -13.16 -30.95 -18.51
C GLN A 199 -11.89 -30.48 -19.24
N ILE A 200 -10.79 -30.33 -18.50
CA ILE A 200 -9.48 -30.12 -19.13
C ILE A 200 -9.05 -31.43 -19.79
N ILE A 201 -8.87 -31.40 -21.11
CA ILE A 201 -8.39 -32.55 -21.90
C ILE A 201 -6.90 -32.46 -22.19
N GLN A 202 -6.32 -31.27 -22.13
CA GLN A 202 -4.87 -31.08 -22.22
C GLN A 202 -4.42 -29.94 -21.30
N LYS A 203 -3.40 -30.19 -20.48
CA LYS A 203 -2.85 -29.21 -19.53
C LYS A 203 -1.75 -28.39 -20.21
N PHE A 204 -1.41 -27.26 -19.61
CA PHE A 204 -0.19 -26.51 -19.94
C PHE A 204 1.05 -27.31 -19.53
N GLY A 205 2.09 -27.30 -20.37
CA GLY A 205 3.38 -27.91 -20.04
C GLY A 205 3.92 -28.89 -21.09
N PRO A 206 5.00 -29.62 -20.76
CA PRO A 206 5.60 -30.60 -21.66
C PRO A 206 4.59 -31.68 -22.08
N THR A 207 4.63 -32.03 -23.36
CA THR A 207 3.67 -32.96 -23.98
C THR A 207 4.39 -34.00 -24.84
N SER A 208 3.69 -35.05 -25.23
CA SER A 208 4.14 -36.02 -26.25
C SER A 208 3.45 -35.82 -27.60
N PHE A 209 2.57 -34.83 -27.75
CA PHE A 209 1.92 -34.54 -29.02
C PHE A 209 2.89 -33.86 -29.99
N ALA A 210 3.26 -34.59 -31.05
CA ALA A 210 4.28 -34.18 -32.00
C ALA A 210 3.96 -32.90 -32.81
N VAL A 211 2.70 -32.49 -32.82
CA VAL A 211 2.23 -31.27 -33.51
C VAL A 211 2.48 -30.00 -32.71
N GLU A 212 2.79 -30.13 -31.42
CA GLU A 212 3.05 -28.98 -30.56
C GLU A 212 4.49 -28.46 -30.72
N PRO A 213 4.69 -27.14 -30.63
CA PRO A 213 6.00 -26.53 -30.81
C PRO A 213 6.93 -26.87 -29.65
N SER A 214 8.24 -26.74 -29.89
CA SER A 214 9.23 -26.78 -28.81
C SER A 214 9.20 -25.49 -28.00
N TYR A 215 9.33 -25.60 -26.68
CA TYR A 215 9.38 -24.47 -25.76
C TYR A 215 10.07 -24.88 -24.45
N ASP A 216 10.82 -23.94 -23.86
CA ASP A 216 11.50 -24.10 -22.57
C ASP A 216 12.36 -25.39 -22.43
N GLY A 217 13.08 -25.75 -23.50
CA GLY A 217 13.95 -26.95 -23.52
C GLY A 217 13.22 -28.28 -23.75
N TYR A 218 11.90 -28.27 -23.92
CA TYR A 218 11.12 -29.44 -24.29
C TYR A 218 10.90 -29.50 -25.81
N LEU A 219 11.02 -30.70 -26.38
CA LEU A 219 10.81 -30.93 -27.82
C LEU A 219 9.38 -30.60 -28.26
N HIS A 220 8.40 -30.88 -27.39
CA HIS A 220 7.00 -30.54 -27.57
C HIS A 220 6.45 -29.99 -26.25
N PHE A 221 5.77 -28.84 -26.31
CA PHE A 221 5.26 -28.13 -25.14
C PHE A 221 3.95 -27.42 -25.43
N HIS A 222 2.96 -27.67 -24.57
CA HIS A 222 1.65 -27.08 -24.67
C HIS A 222 1.62 -25.73 -23.98
N THR A 223 1.45 -24.67 -24.76
CA THR A 223 1.43 -23.28 -24.25
C THR A 223 0.05 -22.83 -23.78
N GLY A 224 -0.96 -23.73 -23.82
CA GLY A 224 -2.33 -23.46 -23.41
C GLY A 224 -2.94 -24.52 -22.51
N VAL A 225 -4.26 -24.45 -22.31
CA VAL A 225 -5.07 -25.47 -21.64
C VAL A 225 -6.28 -25.76 -22.52
N ASP A 226 -6.46 -27.01 -22.93
CA ASP A 226 -7.58 -27.40 -23.78
C ASP A 226 -8.76 -27.87 -22.94
N LEU A 227 -9.94 -27.37 -23.28
CA LEU A 227 -11.19 -27.62 -22.58
C LEU A 227 -12.15 -28.36 -23.50
N LEU A 228 -12.73 -29.45 -23.02
CA LEU A 228 -13.78 -30.17 -23.73
C LEU A 228 -15.10 -29.40 -23.65
N ALA A 229 -15.61 -28.99 -24.80
CA ALA A 229 -16.91 -28.36 -24.94
C ALA A 229 -17.54 -28.70 -26.30
N GLY A 230 -18.87 -28.64 -26.37
CA GLY A 230 -19.59 -28.78 -27.64
C GLY A 230 -19.39 -27.55 -28.52
N TYR A 231 -19.52 -27.71 -29.84
CA TYR A 231 -19.46 -26.58 -30.76
C TYR A 231 -20.55 -25.55 -30.43
N GLY A 232 -20.17 -24.27 -30.41
CA GLY A 232 -21.07 -23.16 -30.06
C GLY A 232 -21.26 -22.92 -28.55
N THR A 233 -20.53 -23.64 -27.68
CA THR A 233 -20.56 -23.36 -26.24
C THR A 233 -20.02 -21.94 -25.97
N PRO A 234 -20.74 -21.08 -25.25
CA PRO A 234 -20.26 -19.75 -24.86
C PRO A 234 -18.99 -19.84 -24.02
N ILE A 235 -18.07 -18.90 -24.25
CA ILE A 235 -16.81 -18.75 -23.51
C ILE A 235 -16.90 -17.45 -22.73
N ASP A 236 -16.83 -17.54 -21.41
CA ASP A 236 -16.83 -16.40 -20.49
C ASP A 236 -15.39 -15.95 -20.21
N ALA A 237 -15.13 -14.65 -20.23
CA ALA A 237 -13.80 -14.05 -19.97
C ALA A 237 -13.65 -13.61 -18.50
#